data_AF-D2V0Z6-F1
#
_entry.id   AF-D2V0Z6-F1
#
_cell.length_a   1.000
_cell.length_b   1.000
_cell.length_c   1.000
_cell.angle_alpha   90.00
_cell.angle_beta   90.00
_cell.angle_gamma   90.00
#
_symmetry.space_group_name_H-M   'P 1'
#
loop_
_entity.id
_entity.type
_entity.pdbx_description
1 polymer ?
#
loop_
_entity_poly.entity_id
_entity_poly.type
_entity_poly.pdbx_seq_one_letter_code
_entity_poly.pdbx_strand_id
1 'polypeptide(L)'
;MIPNNDHIRMFDDDDEEDNNQENLLGRGSSTGRPNLPPGVKLPPGIKIQPSTTGTTPNLPPGVNTQNSSSTSSSTATEQKAKAWIKFNKRRFKNINQTNGSSGLSKNAKNINKIEPPELLREIIKEHGDMSNRKFRRDKRVYLGALKYIPHAVLKLLENMPMPWEEKREVEVLYHVTGAITFVNEIPRVIEPVYLAQWATMWILMRREKKDRKHFRRMRFPPFDDEEPPIDYGGNILGVEPQEAIRMTLDPEED
;
A
#
# COMPACT_ATOMS: atom_id res chain seq x y z
N MET A 1 -7.53 49.75 55.78
CA MET A 1 -8.77 49.98 55.02
C MET A 1 -8.68 49.23 53.70
N ILE A 2 -9.04 47.95 53.75
CA ILE A 2 -9.49 47.05 52.67
C ILE A 2 -10.47 46.12 53.38
N PRO A 3 -11.60 45.76 52.77
CA PRO A 3 -11.82 44.32 52.58
C PRO A 3 -12.32 43.98 51.18
N ASN A 4 -11.66 42.95 50.63
CA ASN A 4 -12.09 42.15 49.50
C ASN A 4 -13.30 41.31 49.92
N ASN A 5 -14.27 41.16 49.03
CA ASN A 5 -15.19 40.04 49.04
C ASN A 5 -15.64 39.81 47.60
N ASP A 6 -15.30 38.67 47.02
CA ASP A 6 -16.18 37.98 46.11
C ASP A 6 -15.95 36.47 46.17
N HIS A 7 -17.07 35.77 46.11
CA HIS A 7 -17.36 34.43 46.58
C HIS A 7 -16.67 33.30 45.80
N ILE A 8 -16.13 32.33 46.54
CA ILE A 8 -15.96 30.95 46.08
C ILE A 8 -16.87 30.07 46.94
N ARG A 9 -17.86 29.43 46.30
CA ARG A 9 -18.76 28.44 46.91
C ARG A 9 -18.19 27.04 46.72
N MET A 10 -18.28 26.28 47.80
CA MET A 10 -18.06 24.84 47.93
C MET A 10 -19.02 24.05 47.03
N PHE A 11 -18.53 22.94 46.48
CA PHE A 11 -19.30 21.71 46.25
C PHE A 11 -18.33 20.53 46.44
N ASP A 12 -18.60 19.76 47.49
CA ASP A 12 -18.19 18.36 47.66
C ASP A 12 -18.85 17.50 46.57
N ASP A 13 -18.23 16.37 46.21
CA ASP A 13 -18.90 15.08 46.02
C ASP A 13 -17.83 14.03 45.63
N ASP A 14 -17.61 13.11 46.58
CA ASP A 14 -17.03 11.79 46.42
C ASP A 14 -17.92 10.95 45.48
N ASP A 15 -17.33 10.09 44.64
CA ASP A 15 -17.99 8.85 44.21
C ASP A 15 -16.98 7.79 43.73
N GLU A 16 -16.94 6.70 44.49
CA GLU A 16 -16.41 5.38 44.15
C GLU A 16 -17.30 4.71 43.07
N GLU A 17 -16.70 3.96 42.14
CA GLU A 17 -17.41 2.85 41.48
C GLU A 17 -16.52 1.60 41.42
N ASP A 18 -16.82 0.67 42.33
CA ASP A 18 -16.65 -0.78 42.18
C ASP A 18 -17.79 -1.34 41.31
N ASN A 19 -17.48 -2.20 40.33
CA ASN A 19 -18.25 -3.44 40.06
C ASN A 19 -17.79 -4.13 38.75
N ASN A 20 -17.18 -5.31 38.88
CA ASN A 20 -17.65 -6.47 38.12
C ASN A 20 -17.15 -7.79 38.72
N GLN A 21 -17.98 -8.42 39.55
CA GLN A 21 -18.00 -9.86 39.75
C GLN A 21 -19.23 -10.43 39.06
N GLU A 22 -19.08 -11.36 38.13
CA GLU A 22 -19.96 -12.54 38.05
C GLU A 22 -19.18 -13.74 37.52
N ASN A 23 -19.34 -14.84 38.26
CA ASN A 23 -18.77 -16.15 38.05
C ASN A 23 -19.94 -17.12 38.25
N LEU A 24 -20.28 -18.02 37.30
CA LEU A 24 -21.06 -19.21 37.63
C LEU A 24 -20.95 -20.37 36.62
N LEU A 25 -20.73 -21.54 37.20
CA LEU A 25 -20.61 -22.89 36.63
C LEU A 25 -21.99 -23.53 36.37
N GLY A 26 -22.10 -24.54 35.48
CA GLY A 26 -23.22 -25.51 35.59
C GLY A 26 -23.69 -26.32 34.36
N ARG A 27 -22.98 -27.42 34.06
CA ARG A 27 -23.39 -28.79 33.60
C ARG A 27 -24.87 -29.09 33.18
N GLY A 28 -25.05 -29.82 32.06
CA GLY A 28 -26.29 -30.55 31.70
C GLY A 28 -26.23 -31.36 30.38
N SER A 29 -26.69 -32.61 30.40
CA SER A 29 -26.46 -33.69 29.41
C SER A 29 -27.39 -33.71 28.17
N SER A 30 -26.96 -34.30 27.04
CA SER A 30 -27.80 -35.26 26.27
C SER A 30 -27.09 -35.91 25.06
N THR A 31 -27.29 -37.23 24.99
CA THR A 31 -27.55 -38.09 23.82
C THR A 31 -26.51 -38.25 22.69
N GLY A 32 -26.27 -39.53 22.36
CA GLY A 32 -25.20 -40.03 21.52
C GLY A 32 -25.16 -39.50 20.09
N ARG A 33 -23.95 -39.15 19.67
CA ARG A 33 -23.56 -38.98 18.28
C ARG A 33 -22.39 -39.92 17.99
N PRO A 34 -22.35 -40.59 16.83
CA PRO A 34 -21.17 -41.36 16.44
C PRO A 34 -19.97 -40.43 16.25
N ASN A 35 -18.81 -40.85 16.75
CA ASN A 35 -17.55 -40.10 16.68
C ASN A 35 -17.13 -39.84 15.22
N LEU A 36 -17.08 -38.56 14.81
CA LEU A 36 -16.32 -38.12 13.64
C LEU A 36 -14.97 -37.54 14.09
N PRO A 37 -13.89 -37.72 13.32
CA PRO A 37 -12.61 -37.09 13.59
C PRO A 37 -12.71 -35.55 13.49
N PRO A 38 -11.94 -34.78 14.29
CA PRO A 38 -12.09 -33.33 14.38
C PRO A 38 -11.86 -32.61 13.04
N GLY A 39 -12.82 -31.77 12.62
CA GLY A 39 -12.58 -30.73 11.60
C GLY A 39 -13.37 -30.82 10.28
N VAL A 40 -14.25 -31.80 10.09
CA VAL A 40 -15.07 -31.89 8.86
C VAL A 40 -16.50 -31.37 9.10
N LYS A 41 -16.82 -30.18 8.60
CA LYS A 41 -18.21 -29.68 8.49
C LYS A 41 -18.77 -30.02 7.11
N LEU A 42 -19.97 -30.61 7.04
CA LEU A 42 -20.67 -30.87 5.78
C LEU A 42 -21.17 -29.56 5.13
N PRO A 43 -21.20 -29.47 3.78
CA PRO A 43 -21.81 -28.35 3.07
C PRO A 43 -23.34 -28.30 3.29
N PRO A 44 -23.98 -27.12 3.18
CA PRO A 44 -25.43 -26.99 3.35
C PRO A 44 -26.18 -27.69 2.21
N GLY A 45 -27.11 -28.61 2.52
CA GLY A 45 -28.06 -29.15 1.54
C GLY A 45 -28.37 -30.66 1.59
N ILE A 46 -27.66 -31.45 2.40
CA ILE A 46 -27.93 -32.90 2.47
C ILE A 46 -28.80 -33.22 3.70
N LYS A 47 -30.08 -33.52 3.48
CA LYS A 47 -30.96 -34.16 4.48
C LYS A 47 -30.89 -35.67 4.29
N ILE A 48 -30.41 -36.41 5.28
CA ILE A 48 -30.49 -37.88 5.33
C ILE A 48 -31.85 -38.22 5.96
N GLN A 49 -32.75 -38.84 5.21
CA GLN A 49 -34.03 -39.33 5.73
C GLN A 49 -33.87 -40.77 6.30
N PRO A 50 -34.59 -41.11 7.38
CA PRO A 50 -34.60 -42.46 7.94
C PRO A 50 -35.41 -43.43 7.07
N SER A 51 -34.92 -44.65 6.95
CA SER A 51 -35.52 -45.74 6.19
C SER A 51 -36.75 -46.32 6.89
N THR A 52 -37.95 -46.07 6.38
CA THR A 52 -39.13 -46.92 6.60
C THR A 52 -40.00 -46.96 5.33
N THR A 53 -40.02 -48.12 4.67
CA THR A 53 -41.03 -48.52 3.68
C THR A 53 -41.46 -49.92 4.11
N GLY A 54 -42.72 -50.27 4.34
CA GLY A 54 -43.91 -49.95 3.55
C GLY A 54 -44.38 -51.28 2.95
N THR A 55 -45.46 -51.85 3.49
CA THR A 55 -46.07 -53.09 3.01
C THR A 55 -47.17 -52.75 2.02
N THR A 56 -47.10 -53.26 0.78
CA THR A 56 -48.20 -53.77 -0.06
C THR A 56 -47.63 -54.41 -1.34
N PRO A 57 -48.34 -55.35 -1.99
CA PRO A 57 -47.71 -56.51 -2.65
C PRO A 57 -47.97 -56.64 -4.18
N ASN A 58 -47.34 -57.68 -4.76
CA ASN A 58 -47.54 -58.34 -6.08
C ASN A 58 -47.05 -57.57 -7.33
N LEU A 59 -46.30 -58.14 -8.29
CA LEU A 59 -46.16 -59.53 -8.80
C LEU A 59 -44.70 -59.83 -9.28
N PRO A 60 -44.25 -61.11 -9.34
CA PRO A 60 -43.15 -61.60 -10.20
C PRO A 60 -43.70 -62.63 -11.26
N PRO A 61 -42.92 -63.34 -12.13
CA PRO A 61 -41.44 -63.43 -12.31
C PRO A 61 -40.89 -63.52 -13.78
N GLY A 62 -39.56 -63.41 -13.95
CA GLY A 62 -38.78 -64.05 -15.04
C GLY A 62 -37.95 -63.10 -15.94
N VAL A 63 -36.71 -62.70 -15.58
CA VAL A 63 -35.39 -63.29 -15.99
C VAL A 63 -35.11 -63.11 -17.51
N ASN A 64 -34.06 -62.45 -18.03
CA ASN A 64 -32.64 -62.41 -17.63
C ASN A 64 -31.88 -61.21 -18.24
N THR A 65 -31.08 -60.53 -17.41
CA THR A 65 -29.66 -60.11 -17.61
C THR A 65 -29.24 -59.51 -18.97
N GLN A 66 -29.20 -58.18 -19.09
CA GLN A 66 -28.01 -57.32 -18.89
C GLN A 66 -26.78 -57.71 -19.71
N ASN A 67 -26.53 -56.98 -20.80
CA ASN A 67 -25.17 -56.71 -21.27
C ASN A 67 -25.15 -55.45 -22.16
N SER A 68 -25.09 -54.27 -21.54
CA SER A 68 -24.74 -53.03 -22.25
C SER A 68 -24.46 -51.90 -21.28
N SER A 69 -23.38 -51.16 -21.55
CA SER A 69 -22.93 -49.89 -20.95
C SER A 69 -21.91 -49.95 -19.80
N SER A 70 -20.77 -50.59 -20.04
CA SER A 70 -19.53 -50.40 -19.28
C SER A 70 -18.69 -49.18 -19.75
N THR A 71 -19.32 -48.18 -20.40
CA THR A 71 -18.62 -47.03 -21.01
C THR A 71 -18.94 -45.69 -20.33
N SER A 72 -19.99 -45.61 -19.52
CA SER A 72 -20.39 -44.37 -18.80
C SER A 72 -19.72 -44.21 -17.44
N SER A 73 -19.24 -45.30 -16.83
CA SER A 73 -18.58 -45.27 -15.52
C SER A 73 -17.13 -44.82 -15.58
N SER A 74 -16.40 -45.19 -16.65
CA SER A 74 -15.00 -44.80 -16.87
C SER A 74 -14.86 -43.29 -17.09
N THR A 75 -15.73 -42.71 -17.91
CA THR A 75 -15.75 -41.28 -18.22
C THR A 75 -16.14 -40.43 -17.00
N ALA A 76 -17.12 -40.87 -16.20
CA ALA A 76 -17.49 -40.22 -14.95
C ALA A 76 -16.35 -40.28 -13.90
N THR A 77 -15.63 -41.41 -13.84
CA THR A 77 -14.49 -41.59 -12.93
C THR A 77 -13.31 -40.71 -13.36
N GLU A 78 -13.08 -40.56 -14.65
CA GLU A 78 -12.03 -39.69 -15.20
C GLU A 78 -12.33 -38.21 -14.95
N GLN A 79 -13.59 -37.78 -15.08
CA GLN A 79 -14.01 -36.42 -14.73
C GLN A 79 -13.84 -36.13 -13.22
N LYS A 80 -14.17 -37.10 -12.36
CA LYS A 80 -13.97 -36.99 -10.91
C LYS A 80 -12.49 -36.94 -10.54
N ALA A 81 -11.64 -37.71 -11.22
CA ALA A 81 -10.19 -37.67 -11.05
C ALA A 81 -9.60 -36.31 -11.49
N LYS A 82 -10.02 -35.78 -12.64
CA LYS A 82 -9.63 -34.44 -13.11
C LYS A 82 -10.07 -33.34 -12.14
N ALA A 83 -11.29 -33.42 -11.61
CA ALA A 83 -11.80 -32.49 -10.60
C ALA A 83 -11.00 -32.57 -9.29
N TRP A 84 -10.65 -33.77 -8.84
CA TRP A 84 -9.85 -33.99 -7.64
C TRP A 84 -8.41 -33.46 -7.80
N ILE A 85 -7.77 -33.70 -8.95
CA ILE A 85 -6.45 -33.15 -9.27
C ILE A 85 -6.50 -31.61 -9.29
N LYS A 86 -7.54 -31.01 -9.90
CA LYS A 86 -7.73 -29.55 -9.93
C LYS A 86 -7.95 -28.99 -8.51
N PHE A 87 -8.72 -29.70 -7.68
CA PHE A 87 -8.97 -29.32 -6.30
C PHE A 87 -7.67 -29.37 -5.45
N ASN A 88 -6.91 -30.46 -5.54
CA ASN A 88 -5.64 -30.60 -4.82
C ASN A 88 -4.59 -29.58 -5.29
N LYS A 89 -4.46 -29.34 -6.60
CA LYS A 89 -3.58 -28.29 -7.13
C LYS A 89 -3.92 -26.92 -6.53
N ARG A 90 -5.20 -26.57 -6.38
CA ARG A 90 -5.63 -25.30 -5.76
C ARG A 90 -5.35 -25.28 -4.25
N ARG A 91 -5.65 -26.37 -3.54
CA ARG A 91 -5.46 -26.49 -2.09
C ARG A 91 -4.00 -26.35 -1.69
N PHE A 92 -3.10 -27.04 -2.39
CA PHE A 92 -1.68 -27.06 -2.05
C PHE A 92 -0.86 -25.91 -2.67
N LYS A 93 -1.38 -25.18 -3.67
CA LYS A 93 -0.77 -23.93 -4.17
C LYS A 93 -0.71 -22.82 -3.10
N ASN A 94 -1.68 -22.78 -2.19
CA ASN A 94 -1.72 -21.79 -1.10
C ASN A 94 -0.96 -22.27 0.15
N ILE A 95 -0.90 -23.58 0.42
CA ILE A 95 -0.19 -24.15 1.58
C ILE A 95 1.34 -24.04 1.44
N ASN A 96 1.88 -24.16 0.22
CA ASN A 96 3.31 -23.93 -0.01
C ASN A 96 3.74 -22.46 0.21
N GLN A 97 2.78 -21.53 0.36
CA GLN A 97 3.04 -20.15 0.77
C GLN A 97 2.90 -19.93 2.28
N THR A 98 2.22 -20.81 3.01
CA THR A 98 1.99 -20.62 4.45
C THR A 98 3.00 -21.34 5.32
N ASN A 99 3.65 -22.42 4.84
CA ASN A 99 4.34 -23.36 5.72
C ASN A 99 5.85 -23.59 5.46
N GLY A 100 6.51 -22.87 4.54
CA GLY A 100 7.92 -23.22 4.22
C GLY A 100 8.85 -22.14 3.69
N SER A 101 8.36 -20.92 3.46
CA SER A 101 9.22 -19.81 3.04
C SER A 101 8.50 -18.53 3.41
N SER A 102 9.03 -17.82 4.40
CA SER A 102 8.83 -16.41 4.74
C SER A 102 7.43 -15.82 4.48
N GLY A 103 6.79 -15.30 5.53
CA GLY A 103 5.56 -14.49 5.48
C GLY A 103 5.67 -13.18 4.69
N LEU A 104 6.47 -13.14 3.62
CA LEU A 104 6.50 -12.09 2.61
C LEU A 104 5.29 -12.28 1.70
N SER A 105 4.18 -11.77 2.22
CA SER A 105 2.87 -11.66 1.60
C SER A 105 2.98 -11.31 0.11
N LYS A 106 2.08 -11.88 -0.70
CA LYS A 106 1.80 -11.44 -2.07
C LYS A 106 1.66 -9.91 -2.19
N ASN A 107 1.33 -9.21 -1.09
CA ASN A 107 1.30 -7.75 -1.03
C ASN A 107 2.68 -7.08 -1.20
N ALA A 108 3.79 -7.71 -0.78
CA ALA A 108 5.13 -7.14 -1.00
C ALA A 108 5.47 -7.02 -2.50
N LYS A 109 4.90 -7.90 -3.34
CA LYS A 109 5.07 -7.83 -4.80
C LYS A 109 4.28 -6.68 -5.43
N ASN A 110 3.23 -6.19 -4.78
CA ASN A 110 2.47 -5.02 -5.23
C ASN A 110 3.11 -3.71 -4.76
N ILE A 111 3.75 -3.72 -3.58
CA ILE A 111 4.47 -2.54 -3.04
C ILE A 111 5.68 -2.17 -3.90
N ASN A 112 6.36 -3.17 -4.49
CA ASN A 112 7.53 -2.94 -5.34
C ASN A 112 7.18 -2.86 -6.84
N LYS A 113 5.90 -2.78 -7.19
CA LYS A 113 5.54 -2.57 -8.60
C LYS A 113 5.82 -1.11 -8.89
N ILE A 114 6.86 -0.84 -9.68
CA ILE A 114 7.14 0.50 -10.22
C ILE A 114 5.92 0.87 -11.07
N GLU A 115 5.08 1.73 -10.51
CA GLU A 115 3.93 2.26 -11.23
C GLU A 115 4.43 3.30 -12.25
N PRO A 116 3.79 3.39 -13.43
CA PRO A 116 4.20 4.38 -14.42
C PRO A 116 4.18 5.79 -13.81
N PRO A 117 5.23 6.60 -13.99
CA PRO A 117 5.32 7.95 -13.42
C PRO A 117 4.22 8.89 -13.96
N GLU A 118 3.59 8.51 -15.08
CA GLU A 118 2.44 9.21 -15.67
C GLU A 118 1.20 9.18 -14.77
N LEU A 119 0.98 8.09 -14.03
CA LEU A 119 -0.21 7.91 -13.18
C LEU A 119 -0.30 9.02 -12.12
N LEU A 120 0.81 9.30 -11.43
CA LEU A 120 0.86 10.35 -10.43
C LEU A 120 0.60 11.73 -11.04
N ARG A 121 1.17 12.00 -12.21
CA ARG A 121 0.99 13.29 -12.92
C ARG A 121 -0.47 13.47 -13.34
N GLU A 122 -1.11 12.42 -13.83
CA GLU A 122 -2.52 12.42 -14.19
C GLU A 122 -3.41 12.66 -12.97
N ILE A 123 -3.17 11.96 -11.85
CA ILE A 123 -3.95 12.13 -10.60
C ILE A 123 -3.88 13.57 -10.10
N ILE A 124 -2.67 14.17 -10.05
CA ILE A 124 -2.48 15.55 -9.57
C ILE A 124 -3.18 16.53 -10.52
N LYS A 125 -3.05 16.34 -11.83
CA LYS A 125 -3.69 17.18 -12.84
C LYS A 125 -5.22 17.07 -12.80
N GLU A 126 -5.75 15.88 -12.54
CA GLU A 126 -7.20 15.65 -12.45
C GLU A 126 -7.81 16.29 -11.19
N HIS A 127 -7.11 16.23 -10.05
CA HIS A 127 -7.55 16.82 -8.78
C HIS A 127 -7.45 18.35 -8.80
N GLY A 128 -6.39 18.90 -9.42
CA GLY A 128 -6.18 20.33 -9.59
C GLY A 128 -6.33 21.12 -8.29
N ASP A 129 -7.20 22.12 -8.30
CA ASP A 129 -7.50 22.99 -7.16
C ASP A 129 -8.65 22.47 -6.26
N MET A 130 -9.12 21.24 -6.47
CA MET A 130 -10.24 20.63 -5.73
C MET A 130 -11.56 21.42 -5.82
N SER A 131 -11.73 22.30 -6.82
CA SER A 131 -12.98 23.03 -7.07
C SER A 131 -14.09 22.11 -7.58
N ASN A 132 -13.73 21.05 -8.31
CA ASN A 132 -14.67 20.11 -8.89
C ASN A 132 -15.41 19.29 -7.80
N ARG A 133 -16.74 19.25 -7.91
CA ARG A 133 -17.63 18.51 -6.99
C ARG A 133 -17.36 17.00 -6.95
N LYS A 134 -16.75 16.43 -8.00
CA LYS A 134 -16.33 15.01 -8.06
C LYS A 134 -15.45 14.62 -6.87
N PHE A 135 -14.51 15.49 -6.49
CA PHE A 135 -13.50 15.23 -5.46
C PHE A 135 -13.90 15.72 -4.06
N ARG A 136 -15.20 15.93 -3.80
CA ARG A 136 -15.69 16.41 -2.49
C ARG A 136 -15.31 15.49 -1.34
N ARG A 137 -15.22 14.18 -1.56
CA ARG A 137 -14.85 13.20 -0.53
C ARG A 137 -13.36 13.29 -0.17
N ASP A 138 -12.52 13.63 -1.14
CA ASP A 138 -11.07 13.64 -0.99
C ASP A 138 -10.57 14.91 -0.29
N LYS A 139 -11.36 16.00 -0.26
CA LYS A 139 -11.03 17.24 0.47
C LYS A 139 -10.63 17.00 1.92
N ARG A 140 -11.30 16.07 2.61
CA ARG A 140 -10.97 15.71 4.00
C ARG A 140 -9.58 15.09 4.12
N VAL A 141 -9.16 14.32 3.12
CA VAL A 141 -7.85 13.66 3.08
C VAL A 141 -6.75 14.70 2.87
N TYR A 142 -6.94 15.67 1.97
CA TYR A 142 -5.99 16.77 1.76
C TYR A 142 -5.78 17.60 3.04
N LEU A 143 -6.87 17.91 3.77
CA LEU A 143 -6.76 18.59 5.07
C LEU A 143 -6.03 17.73 6.12
N GLY A 144 -6.23 16.41 6.12
CA GLY A 144 -5.50 15.51 7.00
C GLY A 144 -4.01 15.39 6.64
N ALA A 145 -3.68 15.49 5.36
CA ALA A 145 -2.32 15.41 4.86
C ALA A 145 -1.46 16.62 5.25
N LEU A 146 -2.07 17.78 5.50
CA LEU A 146 -1.41 19.00 5.97
C LEU A 146 -0.50 18.76 7.19
N LYS A 147 -0.89 17.84 8.08
CA LYS A 147 -0.10 17.43 9.25
C LYS A 147 1.31 16.94 8.87
N TYR A 148 1.46 16.31 7.72
CA TYR A 148 2.70 15.66 7.29
C TYR A 148 3.51 16.49 6.28
N ILE A 149 3.03 17.67 5.89
CA ILE A 149 3.76 18.56 4.99
C ILE A 149 5.18 18.88 5.49
N PRO A 150 5.42 19.18 6.79
CA PRO A 150 6.78 19.43 7.26
C PRO A 150 7.74 18.26 6.98
N HIS A 151 7.25 17.02 7.06
CA HIS A 151 8.05 15.83 6.75
C HIS A 151 8.29 15.69 5.24
N ALA A 152 7.27 15.93 4.41
CA ALA A 152 7.43 15.92 2.95
C ALA A 152 8.44 16.98 2.48
N VAL A 153 8.37 18.19 3.02
CA VAL A 153 9.31 19.29 2.71
C VAL A 153 10.73 18.94 3.15
N LEU A 154 10.90 18.36 4.34
CA LEU A 154 12.21 17.90 4.81
C LEU A 154 12.83 16.91 3.83
N LYS A 155 12.09 15.86 3.46
CA LYS A 155 12.56 14.82 2.53
C LYS A 155 12.84 15.37 1.13
N LEU A 156 12.07 16.36 0.68
CA LEU A 156 12.27 17.03 -0.60
C LEU A 156 13.57 17.86 -0.60
N LEU A 157 13.80 18.66 0.44
CA LEU A 157 14.99 19.51 0.56
C LEU A 157 16.27 18.70 0.82
N GLU A 158 16.16 17.60 1.55
CA GLU A 158 17.29 16.68 1.78
C GLU A 158 17.83 16.11 0.45
N ASN A 159 16.94 15.86 -0.52
CA ASN A 159 17.29 15.25 -1.80
C ASN A 159 17.52 16.27 -2.94
N MET A 160 17.83 17.53 -2.61
CA MET A 160 18.17 18.53 -3.63
C MET A 160 19.32 18.05 -4.55
N PRO A 161 19.20 18.22 -5.88
CA PRO A 161 20.26 17.87 -6.81
C PRO A 161 21.50 18.72 -6.53
N MET A 162 22.67 18.09 -6.60
CA MET A 162 23.94 18.79 -6.39
C MET A 162 24.35 19.56 -7.65
N PRO A 163 25.19 20.61 -7.56
CA PRO A 163 25.51 21.47 -8.71
C PRO A 163 26.22 20.78 -9.90
N TRP A 164 26.79 19.60 -9.67
CA TRP A 164 27.42 18.76 -10.70
C TRP A 164 26.45 17.75 -11.35
N GLU A 165 25.20 17.71 -10.89
CA GLU A 165 24.11 16.87 -11.43
C GLU A 165 23.15 17.75 -12.25
N GLU A 166 22.76 17.30 -13.44
CA GLU A 166 21.79 18.02 -14.29
C GLU A 166 20.34 17.77 -13.84
N LYS A 167 20.04 16.51 -13.54
CA LYS A 167 18.76 16.04 -13.01
C LYS A 167 19.01 14.95 -12.00
N ARG A 168 18.11 14.85 -11.01
CA ARG A 168 18.07 13.74 -10.05
C ARG A 168 16.70 13.09 -10.10
N GLU A 169 16.67 11.80 -10.40
CA GLU A 169 15.47 10.98 -10.34
C GLU A 169 15.40 10.35 -8.95
N VAL A 170 14.31 10.58 -8.23
CA VAL A 170 14.13 10.13 -6.84
C VAL A 170 12.92 9.24 -6.72
N GLU A 171 13.00 8.25 -5.83
CA GLU A 171 11.85 7.42 -5.50
C GLU A 171 10.81 8.23 -4.71
N VAL A 172 9.54 8.13 -5.11
CA VAL A 172 8.45 8.85 -4.47
C VAL A 172 7.41 7.89 -3.92
N LEU A 173 6.96 8.16 -2.70
CA LEU A 173 5.81 7.53 -2.07
C LEU A 173 4.67 8.54 -2.05
N TYR A 174 3.56 8.22 -2.72
CA TYR A 174 2.45 9.15 -2.87
C TYR A 174 1.14 8.57 -2.33
N HIS A 175 0.23 9.45 -1.90
CA HIS A 175 -1.12 9.04 -1.54
C HIS A 175 -1.94 8.77 -2.80
N VAL A 176 -2.77 7.72 -2.81
CA VAL A 176 -3.56 7.29 -3.98
C VAL A 176 -4.46 8.38 -4.60
N THR A 177 -4.85 9.39 -3.81
CA THR A 177 -5.63 10.56 -4.28
C THR A 177 -4.78 11.78 -4.66
N GLY A 178 -3.44 11.67 -4.64
CA GLY A 178 -2.52 12.79 -4.87
C GLY A 178 -2.42 13.81 -3.73
N ALA A 179 -2.97 13.51 -2.55
CA ALA A 179 -3.04 14.47 -1.43
C ALA A 179 -1.67 14.91 -0.87
N ILE A 180 -0.68 14.01 -0.94
CA ILE A 180 0.69 14.28 -0.51
C ILE A 180 1.64 13.32 -1.22
N THR A 181 2.86 13.79 -1.46
CA THR A 181 3.96 13.04 -2.03
C THR A 181 5.17 13.18 -1.11
N PHE A 182 5.81 12.05 -0.79
CA PHE A 182 7.05 11.98 -0.03
C PHE A 182 8.17 11.50 -0.94
N VAL A 183 9.36 12.05 -0.78
CA VAL A 183 10.56 11.45 -1.35
C VAL A 183 11.01 10.31 -0.42
N ASN A 184 11.03 9.09 -0.94
CA ASN A 184 11.33 7.87 -0.19
C ASN A 184 12.81 7.48 -0.31
N GLU A 185 13.71 8.45 -0.20
CA GLU A 185 15.14 8.22 -0.36
C GLU A 185 15.93 8.99 0.71
N ILE A 186 17.03 8.38 1.16
CA ILE A 186 18.02 9.03 2.02
C ILE A 186 19.30 9.17 1.19
N PRO A 187 19.76 10.40 0.89
CA PRO A 187 20.94 10.58 0.06
C PRO A 187 22.17 10.12 0.82
N ARG A 188 22.78 9.04 0.34
CA ARG A 188 24.03 8.51 0.88
C ARG A 188 25.17 8.94 0.00
N VAL A 189 26.15 9.61 0.60
CA VAL A 189 27.33 10.09 -0.10
C VAL A 189 28.58 9.44 0.48
N ILE A 190 29.57 9.17 -0.39
CA ILE A 190 30.89 8.70 0.03
C ILE A 190 31.69 9.94 0.42
N GLU A 191 32.05 10.05 1.70
CA GLU A 191 32.68 11.26 2.27
C GLU A 191 33.88 11.82 1.47
N PRO A 192 34.93 11.03 1.13
CA PRO A 192 36.06 11.58 0.38
C PRO A 192 35.69 12.05 -1.03
N VAL A 193 34.77 11.35 -1.70
CA VAL A 193 34.28 11.74 -3.04
C VAL A 193 33.47 13.02 -2.96
N TYR A 194 32.59 13.12 -1.96
CA TYR A 194 31.78 14.31 -1.74
C TYR A 194 32.63 15.55 -1.45
N LEU A 195 33.68 15.39 -0.65
CA LEU A 195 34.62 16.47 -0.36
C LEU A 195 35.39 16.90 -1.63
N ALA A 196 35.86 15.93 -2.43
CA ALA A 196 36.53 16.20 -3.70
C ALA A 196 35.60 16.93 -4.69
N GLN A 197 34.35 16.48 -4.83
CA GLN A 197 33.33 17.15 -5.66
C GLN A 197 33.12 18.60 -5.24
N TRP A 198 32.95 18.87 -3.94
CA TRP A 198 32.83 20.26 -3.45
C TRP A 198 34.10 21.09 -3.64
N ALA A 199 35.28 20.47 -3.55
CA ALA A 199 36.55 21.14 -3.84
C ALA A 199 36.64 21.55 -5.31
N THR A 200 36.23 20.68 -6.26
CA THR A 200 36.16 21.06 -7.68
C THR A 200 35.16 22.20 -7.90
N MET A 201 34.00 22.18 -7.23
CA MET A 201 33.02 23.27 -7.32
C MET A 201 33.58 24.59 -6.83
N TRP A 202 34.32 24.59 -5.71
CA TRP A 202 34.97 25.77 -5.17
C TRP A 202 35.94 26.42 -6.18
N ILE A 203 36.77 25.60 -6.84
CA ILE A 203 37.74 26.08 -7.83
C ILE A 203 36.99 26.69 -9.04
N LEU A 204 36.01 25.97 -9.58
CA LEU A 204 35.24 26.40 -10.76
C LEU A 204 34.45 27.68 -10.49
N MET A 205 33.74 27.76 -9.37
CA MET A 205 32.95 28.95 -9.03
C MET A 205 33.84 30.17 -8.78
N ARG A 206 35.04 29.99 -8.20
CA ARG A 206 36.01 31.08 -8.03
C ARG A 206 36.57 31.55 -9.36
N ARG A 207 36.89 30.63 -10.27
CA ARG A 207 37.34 30.94 -11.62
C ARG A 207 36.25 31.69 -12.40
N GLU A 208 35.02 31.17 -12.39
CA GLU A 208 33.86 31.81 -13.03
C GLU A 208 33.62 33.22 -12.48
N LYS A 209 33.67 33.41 -11.15
CA LYS A 209 33.52 34.72 -10.52
C LYS A 209 34.65 35.70 -10.90
N LYS A 210 35.87 35.21 -11.12
CA LYS A 210 37.02 36.03 -11.53
C LYS A 210 36.93 36.44 -13.01
N ASP A 211 36.57 35.49 -13.87
CA ASP A 211 36.67 35.64 -15.33
C ASP A 211 35.43 36.36 -15.90
N ARG A 212 34.26 36.23 -15.25
CA ARG A 212 33.01 36.83 -15.72
C ARG A 212 32.88 38.31 -15.34
N LYS A 213 32.75 39.19 -16.34
CA LYS A 213 32.59 40.65 -16.15
C LYS A 213 31.27 41.06 -15.52
N HIS A 214 30.15 40.45 -15.92
CA HIS A 214 28.82 40.77 -15.41
C HIS A 214 28.12 39.52 -14.89
N PHE A 215 28.04 39.40 -13.57
CA PHE A 215 27.30 38.34 -12.89
C PHE A 215 25.97 38.89 -12.39
N ARG A 216 24.89 38.57 -13.12
CA ARG A 216 23.53 38.93 -12.72
C ARG A 216 23.02 37.87 -11.74
N ARG A 217 22.58 38.32 -10.56
CA ARG A 217 21.94 37.46 -9.56
C ARG A 217 20.47 37.23 -9.93
N MET A 218 19.95 36.07 -9.57
CA MET A 218 18.52 35.79 -9.65
C MET A 218 17.74 36.78 -8.78
N ARG A 219 16.52 37.11 -9.22
CA ARG A 219 15.58 37.88 -8.41
C ARG A 219 14.75 36.92 -7.57
N PHE A 220 14.45 37.32 -6.35
CA PHE A 220 13.58 36.60 -5.45
C PHE A 220 12.37 37.48 -5.12
N PRO A 221 11.14 36.94 -5.18
CA PRO A 221 10.76 35.60 -5.68
C PRO A 221 10.99 35.42 -7.21
N PRO A 222 11.24 34.20 -7.70
CA PRO A 222 11.40 33.96 -9.14
C PRO A 222 10.11 34.08 -9.96
N PHE A 223 8.96 33.79 -9.35
CA PHE A 223 7.62 33.83 -9.95
C PHE A 223 6.76 34.88 -9.25
N ASP A 224 5.77 35.42 -9.95
CA ASP A 224 4.80 36.36 -9.40
C ASP A 224 3.72 35.64 -8.58
N ASP A 225 3.10 36.32 -7.62
CA ASP A 225 2.12 35.71 -6.69
C ASP A 225 0.83 35.25 -7.41
N GLU A 226 0.48 35.91 -8.53
CA GLU A 226 -0.69 35.59 -9.35
C GLU A 226 -0.42 34.51 -10.42
N GLU A 227 0.83 34.09 -10.60
CA GLU A 227 1.19 33.09 -11.59
C GLU A 227 0.92 31.67 -11.04
N PRO A 228 0.09 30.85 -11.70
CA PRO A 228 -0.15 29.49 -11.25
C PRO A 228 1.12 28.63 -11.38
N PRO A 229 1.31 27.63 -10.51
CA PRO A 229 2.45 26.71 -10.62
C PRO A 229 2.53 26.06 -12.00
N ILE A 230 3.72 26.08 -12.59
CA ILE A 230 3.98 25.54 -13.93
C ILE A 230 3.86 24.01 -13.93
N ASP A 231 3.15 23.45 -14.91
CA ASP A 231 3.06 21.99 -15.13
C ASP A 231 4.39 21.43 -15.66
N TYR A 232 4.91 20.42 -14.98
CA TYR A 232 6.13 19.72 -15.36
C TYR A 232 5.97 18.99 -16.71
N GLY A 233 4.80 18.39 -16.97
CA GLY A 233 4.57 17.57 -18.16
C GLY A 233 4.57 18.37 -19.46
N GLY A 234 3.97 19.57 -19.45
CA GLY A 234 3.89 20.44 -20.61
C GLY A 234 5.15 21.26 -20.86
N ASN A 235 5.79 21.76 -19.79
CA ASN A 235 6.79 22.82 -19.94
C ASN A 235 8.24 22.36 -19.67
N ILE A 236 8.44 21.33 -18.84
CA ILE A 236 9.79 20.97 -18.35
C ILE A 236 10.28 19.65 -18.95
N LEU A 237 9.40 18.64 -19.08
CA LEU A 237 9.80 17.28 -19.49
C LEU A 237 10.51 17.23 -20.87
N GLY A 238 10.12 18.09 -21.80
CA GLY A 238 10.67 18.12 -23.17
C GLY A 238 11.89 19.03 -23.34
N VAL A 239 12.29 19.76 -22.29
CA VAL A 239 13.41 20.71 -22.35
C VAL A 239 14.67 20.03 -21.83
N GLU A 240 15.74 20.05 -22.62
CA GLU A 240 17.04 19.54 -22.21
C GLU A 240 17.59 20.40 -21.05
N PRO A 241 18.00 19.79 -19.92
CA PRO A 241 18.55 20.53 -18.81
C PRO A 241 19.84 21.25 -19.22
N GLN A 242 20.14 22.35 -18.54
CA GLN A 242 21.41 23.04 -18.72
C GLN A 242 22.55 22.16 -18.22
N GLU A 243 23.72 22.31 -18.84
CA GLU A 243 24.92 21.58 -18.45
C GLU A 243 25.28 21.90 -17.00
N ALA A 244 25.49 20.84 -16.21
CA ALA A 244 25.91 20.97 -14.83
C ALA A 244 27.35 21.50 -14.72
N ILE A 245 27.70 22.02 -13.56
CA ILE A 245 29.07 22.50 -13.32
C ILE A 245 29.98 21.27 -13.23
N ARG A 246 30.83 21.07 -14.24
CA ARG A 246 31.81 19.96 -14.28
C ARG A 246 33.21 20.50 -14.54
N MET A 247 34.19 19.92 -13.86
CA MET A 247 35.59 20.18 -14.13
C MET A 247 36.06 19.20 -15.20
N THR A 248 36.83 19.69 -16.18
CA THR A 248 37.56 18.82 -17.09
C THR A 248 38.69 18.17 -16.30
N LEU A 249 38.65 16.84 -16.16
CA LEU A 249 39.67 16.04 -15.48
C LEU A 249 40.69 15.53 -16.51
N ASP A 250 41.93 15.33 -16.08
CA ASP A 250 43.00 14.78 -16.91
C ASP A 250 42.91 13.25 -16.93
N PRO A 251 42.82 12.58 -18.10
CA PRO A 251 42.71 11.12 -18.17
C PRO A 251 43.96 10.35 -17.69
N GLU A 252 45.13 10.97 -17.56
CA GLU A 252 46.36 10.30 -17.11
C GLU A 252 46.64 10.48 -15.61
N GLU A 253 46.25 11.62 -15.02
CA GLU A 253 46.58 11.98 -13.64
C GLU A 253 45.40 11.78 -12.65
N ASP A 254 44.14 11.91 -13.11
CA ASP A 254 42.92 11.91 -12.28
C ASP A 254 41.97 10.72 -12.57
#